data_AF-A0A920TC18-F1
#
_entry.id   AF-A0A920TC18-F1
#
_cell.length_a   1.000
_cell.length_b   1.000
_cell.length_c   1.000
_cell.angle_alpha   90.00
_cell.angle_beta   90.00
_cell.angle_gamma   90.00
#
_symmetry.space_group_name_H-M   'P 1'
#
loop_
_entity.id
_entity.type
_entity.pdbx_description
1 polymer ?
#
loop_
_entity_poly.entity_id
_entity_poly.type
_entity_poly.pdbx_seq_one_letter_code
_entity_poly.pdbx_strand_id
1 'polypeptide(L)'
;MAMVEPVWLEDGRAELTVVAFDSQGLLAAISGLLVVHGVEILNGHAFTLEVPGGPSRCVDTFKVRLPEGCNWDVLWSRYHGDLIEFVEASAAGKREEALSVLTEQVARSVSRVPMSAEVCSRWKSTSITRLPMK
;
A
#
# COMPACT_ATOMS: atom_id res chain seq x y z
N MET A 1 6.33 -12.55 6.37
CA MET A 1 5.04 -12.42 7.08
C MET A 1 4.71 -10.94 7.20
N ALA A 2 3.52 -10.53 6.76
CA ALA A 2 3.04 -9.15 6.78
C ALA A 2 1.72 -9.08 7.55
N MET A 3 1.62 -8.13 8.47
CA MET A 3 0.39 -7.78 9.19
C MET A 3 -0.25 -6.58 8.50
N VAL A 4 -1.57 -6.62 8.35
CA VAL A 4 -2.38 -5.55 7.78
C VAL A 4 -3.55 -5.32 8.72
N GLU A 5 -3.63 -4.13 9.30
CA GLU A 5 -4.63 -3.76 10.30
C GLU A 5 -5.37 -2.50 9.84
N PRO A 6 -6.59 -2.63 9.29
CA PRO A 6 -7.44 -1.51 8.95
C PRO A 6 -8.30 -1.07 10.15
N VAL A 7 -8.18 0.19 10.54
CA VAL A 7 -9.07 0.84 11.51
C VAL A 7 -10.05 1.74 10.77
N TRP A 8 -11.32 1.55 11.06
CA TRP A 8 -12.41 2.27 10.43
C TRP A 8 -12.51 3.71 10.89
N LEU A 9 -12.74 4.60 9.92
CA LEU A 9 -13.07 6.00 10.14
C LEU A 9 -14.43 6.31 9.52
N GLU A 10 -14.95 7.51 9.77
CA GLU A 10 -16.18 8.01 9.16
C GLU A 10 -16.04 8.23 7.65
N ASP A 11 -17.16 8.33 6.94
CA ASP A 11 -17.26 8.70 5.51
C ASP A 11 -16.47 7.81 4.53
N GLY A 12 -16.49 6.49 4.76
CA GLY A 12 -15.84 5.53 3.85
C GLY A 12 -14.31 5.59 3.88
N ARG A 13 -13.73 6.05 4.99
CA ARG A 13 -12.29 6.14 5.19
C ARG A 13 -11.79 5.08 6.17
N ALA A 14 -10.50 4.81 6.09
CA ALA A 14 -9.80 3.96 7.04
C ALA A 14 -8.41 4.52 7.33
N GLU A 15 -7.88 4.15 8.49
CA GLU A 15 -6.45 4.19 8.78
C GLU A 15 -5.90 2.77 8.67
N LEU A 16 -5.05 2.53 7.69
CA LEU A 16 -4.42 1.25 7.43
C LEU A 16 -3.02 1.23 8.02
N THR A 17 -2.72 0.26 8.88
CA THR A 17 -1.35 0.00 9.36
C THR A 17 -0.82 -1.30 8.77
N VAL A 18 0.35 -1.25 8.15
CA VAL A 18 1.06 -2.40 7.61
C VAL A 18 2.38 -2.57 8.36
N VAL A 19 2.64 -3.78 8.85
CA VAL A 19 3.91 -4.14 9.50
C VAL A 19 4.47 -5.39 8.86
N ALA A 20 5.70 -5.31 8.35
CA ALA A 20 6.37 -6.43 7.71
C ALA A 20 7.90 -6.31 7.85
N PHE A 21 8.65 -7.35 7.49
CA PHE A 21 10.10 -7.23 7.37
C PHE A 21 10.44 -6.26 6.24
N ASP A 22 11.26 -5.26 6.55
CA ASP A 22 11.59 -4.23 5.57
C ASP A 22 12.45 -4.83 4.46
N SER A 23 12.13 -4.48 3.23
CA SER A 23 12.83 -4.95 2.04
C SER A 23 12.63 -3.99 0.89
N GLN A 24 13.58 -4.02 -0.06
CA GLN A 24 13.53 -3.14 -1.21
C GLN A 24 12.23 -3.35 -2.01
N GLY A 25 11.53 -2.25 -2.30
CA GLY A 25 10.30 -2.27 -3.10
C GLY A 25 9.02 -2.59 -2.32
N LEU A 26 9.11 -2.95 -1.04
CA LEU A 26 7.92 -3.29 -0.23
C LEU A 26 6.93 -2.13 -0.10
N LEU A 27 7.41 -0.91 0.17
CA LEU A 27 6.54 0.27 0.22
C LEU A 27 5.85 0.54 -1.14
N ALA A 28 6.55 0.28 -2.24
CA ALA A 28 5.96 0.40 -3.58
C ALA A 28 4.89 -0.67 -3.82
N ALA A 29 5.09 -1.88 -3.29
CA ALA A 29 4.10 -2.94 -3.32
C ALA A 29 2.85 -2.60 -2.51
N ILE A 30 3.03 -2.17 -1.26
CA ILE A 30 1.95 -1.75 -0.35
C ILE A 30 1.11 -0.66 -1.03
N SER A 31 1.74 0.44 -1.45
CA SER A 31 1.03 1.56 -2.07
C SER A 31 0.43 1.22 -3.44
N GLY A 32 1.14 0.44 -4.27
CA GLY A 32 0.64 -0.01 -5.57
C GLY A 32 -0.59 -0.91 -5.44
N LEU A 33 -0.58 -1.86 -4.51
CA LEU A 33 -1.72 -2.75 -4.27
C LEU A 33 -2.95 -1.99 -3.78
N LEU A 34 -2.78 -0.94 -2.96
CA LEU A 34 -3.91 -0.07 -2.60
C LEU A 34 -4.57 0.53 -3.85
N VAL A 35 -3.77 1.03 -4.78
CA VAL A 35 -4.28 1.56 -6.06
C VAL A 35 -4.94 0.48 -6.91
N VAL A 36 -4.38 -0.73 -6.95
CA VAL A 36 -4.96 -1.87 -7.69
C VAL A 36 -6.35 -2.23 -7.16
N HIS A 37 -6.53 -2.19 -5.84
CA HIS A 37 -7.82 -2.43 -5.17
C HIS A 37 -8.76 -1.22 -5.19
N GLY A 38 -8.40 -0.14 -5.89
CA GLY A 38 -9.21 1.08 -6.01
C GLY A 38 -9.22 1.95 -4.75
N VAL A 39 -8.34 1.67 -3.80
CA VAL A 39 -8.19 2.42 -2.56
C VAL A 39 -7.39 3.69 -2.83
N GLU A 40 -7.96 4.84 -2.48
CA GLU A 40 -7.31 6.14 -2.65
C GLU A 40 -6.49 6.48 -1.40
N ILE A 41 -5.19 6.75 -1.60
CA ILE A 41 -4.30 7.18 -0.51
C ILE A 41 -4.45 8.69 -0.30
N LEU A 42 -4.94 9.08 0.88
CA LEU A 42 -5.13 10.47 1.28
C LEU A 42 -3.87 11.04 1.94
N ASN A 43 -3.20 10.21 2.75
CA ASN A 43 -1.99 10.57 3.48
C ASN A 43 -1.25 9.28 3.85
N GLY A 44 0.08 9.33 3.95
CA GLY A 44 0.88 8.19 4.39
C GLY A 44 2.09 8.59 5.20
N HIS A 45 2.42 7.77 6.19
CA HIS A 45 3.66 7.82 6.96
C HIS A 45 4.34 6.46 6.84
N ALA A 46 5.60 6.45 6.42
CA ALA A 46 6.38 5.24 6.26
C ALA A 46 7.63 5.30 7.13
N PHE A 47 7.85 4.24 7.91
CA PHE A 47 8.96 4.14 8.85
C PHE A 47 9.68 2.82 8.71
N THR A 48 11.01 2.85 8.85
CA THR A 48 11.82 1.65 9.05
C THR A 48 12.22 1.60 10.52
N LEU A 49 11.77 0.56 11.21
CA LEU A 49 12.21 0.22 12.56
C LEU A 49 13.42 -0.71 12.46
N GLU A 50 14.60 -0.21 12.83
CA GLU A 50 15.79 -1.02 12.99
C GLU A 50 15.70 -1.82 14.30
N VAL A 51 15.88 -3.14 14.21
CA VAL A 51 15.84 -4.04 15.37
C VAL A 51 17.26 -4.50 15.67
N PRO A 52 17.83 -4.18 16.84
CA PRO A 52 19.17 -4.63 17.20
C PRO A 52 19.29 -6.16 17.15
N GLY A 53 20.22 -6.67 16.35
CA GLY A 53 20.44 -8.11 16.21
C GLY A 53 19.36 -8.86 15.44
N GLY A 54 18.45 -8.16 14.76
CA GLY A 54 17.37 -8.75 13.97
C GLY A 54 17.12 -8.02 12.64
N PRO A 55 16.27 -8.59 11.77
CA PRO A 55 15.86 -7.92 10.54
C PRO A 55 14.99 -6.69 10.85
N SER A 56 15.27 -5.58 10.16
CA SER A 56 14.46 -4.37 10.22
C SER A 56 13.01 -4.62 9.79
N ARG A 57 12.10 -3.79 10.28
CA ARG A 57 10.67 -3.84 9.95
C ARG A 57 10.21 -2.55 9.31
N CYS A 58 9.31 -2.61 8.34
CA CYS A 58 8.54 -1.44 7.96
C CYS A 58 7.33 -1.32 8.89
N VAL A 59 6.97 -0.07 9.19
CA VAL A 59 5.71 0.30 9.83
C VAL A 59 5.14 1.41 8.97
N ASP A 60 4.15 1.09 8.15
CA ASP A 60 3.57 2.03 7.20
C ASP A 60 2.10 2.27 7.57
N THR A 61 1.74 3.53 7.80
CA THR A 61 0.38 3.94 8.16
C THR A 61 -0.18 4.86 7.09
N PHE A 62 -1.35 4.51 6.56
CA PHE A 62 -2.03 5.28 5.50
C PHE A 62 -3.44 5.67 5.94
N LYS A 63 -3.79 6.93 5.73
CA LYS A 63 -5.19 7.34 5.69
C LYS A 63 -5.68 7.13 4.27
N VAL A 64 -6.74 6.36 4.12
CA VAL A 64 -7.27 5.95 2.83
C VAL A 64 -8.76 6.22 2.71
N ARG A 65 -9.23 6.39 1.47
CA ARG A 65 -10.65 6.37 1.11
C ARG A 65 -10.92 5.11 0.31
N LEU A 66 -11.97 4.39 0.69
CA LEU A 66 -12.33 3.15 0.03
C LEU A 66 -13.28 3.38 -1.15
N PRO A 67 -13.35 2.44 -2.10
CA PRO A 67 -14.36 2.48 -3.16
C PRO A 67 -15.77 2.47 -2.57
N GLU A 68 -16.66 3.28 -3.14
CA GLU A 68 -18.07 3.31 -2.73
C GLU A 68 -18.72 1.93 -2.87
N GLY A 69 -19.47 1.51 -1.84
CA GLY A 69 -20.20 0.23 -1.83
C GLY A 69 -19.33 -1.02 -1.76
N CYS A 70 -18.02 -0.91 -1.49
CA CYS A 70 -17.17 -2.09 -1.38
C CYS A 70 -17.55 -2.98 -0.17
N ASN A 71 -17.37 -4.29 -0.32
CA ASN A 71 -17.33 -5.19 0.82
C ASN A 71 -15.91 -5.17 1.42
N TRP A 72 -15.82 -4.70 2.66
CA TRP A 72 -14.56 -4.38 3.31
C TRP A 72 -13.76 -5.62 3.70
N ASP A 73 -14.41 -6.65 4.24
CA ASP A 73 -13.75 -7.91 4.59
C ASP A 73 -13.13 -8.55 3.35
N VAL A 74 -13.85 -8.49 2.23
CA VAL A 74 -13.37 -9.00 0.95
C VAL A 74 -12.21 -8.16 0.41
N LEU A 75 -12.30 -6.83 0.49
CA LEU A 75 -11.25 -5.92 0.03
C LEU A 75 -9.95 -6.16 0.80
N TRP A 76 -10.01 -6.18 2.13
CA TRP A 76 -8.82 -6.35 2.96
C TRP A 76 -8.26 -7.77 2.90
N SER A 77 -9.12 -8.78 2.80
CA SER A 77 -8.66 -10.16 2.59
C SER A 77 -7.90 -10.33 1.27
N ARG A 78 -8.40 -9.74 0.17
CA ARG A 78 -7.70 -9.79 -1.12
C ARG A 78 -6.40 -8.99 -1.11
N TYR A 79 -6.45 -7.77 -0.59
CA TYR A 79 -5.26 -6.93 -0.44
C TYR A 79 -4.17 -7.63 0.38
N HIS A 80 -4.55 -8.26 1.51
CA HIS A 80 -3.61 -9.00 2.36
C HIS A 80 -3.03 -10.22 1.64
N GLY A 81 -3.85 -10.98 0.91
CA GLY A 81 -3.42 -12.09 0.08
C GLY A 81 -2.38 -11.67 -0.96
N ASP A 82 -2.70 -10.65 -1.76
CA ASP A 82 -1.79 -10.15 -2.80
C ASP A 82 -0.48 -9.62 -2.21
N LEU A 83 -0.53 -8.99 -1.03
CA LEU A 83 0.67 -8.52 -0.33
C LEU A 83 1.54 -9.69 0.16
N ILE A 84 0.93 -10.76 0.68
CA ILE A 84 1.66 -11.98 1.06
C ILE A 84 2.33 -12.58 -0.17
N GLU A 85 1.61 -12.73 -1.29
CA GLU A 85 2.17 -13.25 -2.54
C GLU A 85 3.40 -12.44 -3.00
N PHE A 86 3.31 -11.10 -2.95
CA PHE A 86 4.45 -10.24 -3.27
C PHE A 86 5.64 -10.47 -2.34
N VAL A 87 5.39 -10.55 -1.02
CA VAL A 87 6.43 -10.76 -0.01
C VAL A 87 7.11 -12.12 -0.19
N GLU A 88 6.35 -13.17 -0.48
CA GLU A 88 6.86 -14.52 -0.73
C GLU A 88 7.65 -14.59 -2.03
N ALA A 89 7.15 -14.00 -3.12
CA ALA A 89 7.87 -13.91 -4.39
C ALA A 89 9.20 -13.15 -4.23
N SER A 90 9.19 -12.06 -3.45
CA SER A 90 10.39 -11.29 -3.14
C SER A 90 11.40 -12.09 -2.32
N ALA A 91 10.95 -12.83 -1.32
CA ALA A 91 11.80 -13.74 -0.53
C ALA A 91 12.39 -14.89 -1.37
N ALA A 92 11.67 -15.32 -2.40
CA ALA A 92 12.13 -16.32 -3.37
C ALA A 92 13.04 -15.75 -4.49
N GLY A 93 13.43 -14.47 -4.42
CA GLY A 93 14.30 -13.82 -5.40
C GLY A 93 13.60 -13.35 -6.68
N LYS A 94 12.27 -13.45 -6.76
CA LYS A 94 11.45 -13.05 -7.93
C LYS A 94 10.89 -11.63 -7.83
N ARG A 95 11.53 -10.78 -7.03
CA ARG A 95 11.06 -9.41 -6.74
C ARG A 95 10.86 -8.55 -7.99
N GLU A 96 11.80 -8.61 -8.94
CA GLU A 96 11.75 -7.77 -10.14
C GLU A 96 10.55 -8.15 -11.03
N GLU A 97 10.30 -9.45 -11.21
CA GLU A 97 9.12 -9.96 -11.90
C GLU A 97 7.82 -9.53 -11.19
N ALA A 98 7.76 -9.69 -9.86
CA ALA A 98 6.61 -9.27 -9.07
C ALA A 98 6.32 -7.76 -9.18
N LEU A 99 7.37 -6.92 -9.18
CA LEU A 99 7.24 -5.48 -9.38
C LEU A 99 6.81 -5.11 -10.81
N SER A 100 7.25 -5.86 -11.82
CA SER A 100 6.81 -5.68 -13.20
C SER A 100 5.31 -5.94 -13.34
N VAL A 101 4.85 -7.09 -12.81
CA VAL A 101 3.42 -7.46 -12.79
C VAL A 101 2.59 -6.40 -12.06
N LEU A 102 3.05 -5.97 -10.89
CA LEU A 102 2.37 -4.92 -10.12
C LEU A 102 2.30 -3.60 -10.91
N THR A 103 3.38 -3.21 -11.59
CA THR A 103 3.42 -1.98 -12.39
C THR A 103 2.36 -2.01 -13.50
N GLU A 104 2.21 -3.15 -14.18
CA GLU A 104 1.16 -3.33 -15.19
C GLU A 104 -0.26 -3.30 -14.59
N GLN A 105 -0.45 -3.87 -13.40
CA GLN A 105 -1.73 -3.79 -12.69
C GLN A 105 -2.07 -2.34 -12.31
N VAL A 106 -1.11 -1.61 -11.74
CA VAL A 106 -1.27 -0.18 -11.39
C VAL A 106 -1.60 0.64 -12.64
N ALA A 107 -0.87 0.46 -13.75
CA ALA A 107 -1.12 1.18 -15.00
C ALA A 107 -2.55 0.95 -15.54
N ARG A 108 -3.05 -0.29 -15.45
CA ARG A 108 -4.43 -0.63 -15.82
C ARG A 108 -5.46 0.02 -14.88
N SER A 109 -5.19 0.07 -13.58
CA SER A 109 -6.10 0.69 -12.60
C SER A 109 -6.18 2.21 -12.77
N VAL A 110 -5.05 2.88 -13.02
CA VAL A 110 -5.02 4.34 -13.23
C VAL A 110 -5.71 4.73 -14.54
N SER A 111 -5.55 3.94 -15.60
CA SER A 111 -6.16 4.21 -16.92
C SER A 111 -7.70 4.10 -16.92
N ARG A 112 -8.29 3.47 -15.90
CA ARG A 112 -9.75 3.37 -15.72
C ARG A 112 -10.36 4.58 -15.00
N VAL A 113 -9.53 5.42 -14.38
CA VAL A 113 -9.98 6.68 -13.79
C VAL A 113 -10.03 7.72 -14.91
N PRO A 114 -11.19 8.35 -15.21
CA PRO A 114 -11.24 9.43 -16.18
C PRO A 114 -10.31 10.55 -15.68
N MET A 115 -9.29 10.85 -16.48
CA MET A 115 -8.27 11.83 -16.17
C MET A 115 -8.86 13.25 -16.30
N SER A 116 -9.60 13.69 -15.29
CA SER A 116 -9.98 15.11 -15.16
C SER A 116 -8.82 15.90 -14.58
N ALA A 117 -8.72 17.20 -14.90
CA ALA A 117 -7.67 18.08 -14.39
C ALA A 117 -7.61 18.14 -12.84
N GLU A 118 -8.71 17.80 -12.16
CA GLU A 118 -8.79 17.68 -10.70
C GLU A 118 -8.05 16.46 -10.15
N VAL A 119 -8.00 15.34 -10.89
CA VAL A 119 -7.22 14.17 -10.46
C VAL A 119 -5.74 14.53 -10.45
N CYS A 120 -5.23 15.20 -11.48
CA CYS A 120 -3.82 15.56 -11.57
C CYS A 120 -3.37 16.58 -10.51
N SER A 121 -4.26 17.46 -10.03
CA SER A 121 -3.97 18.36 -8.90
C SER A 121 -4.10 17.65 -7.55
N ARG A 122 -4.98 16.66 -7.42
CA ARG A 122 -5.20 15.87 -6.20
C ARG A 122 -4.01 14.98 -5.84
N TRP A 123 -3.39 14.33 -6.83
CA TRP A 123 -2.15 13.54 -6.63
C TRP A 123 -0.93 14.40 -6.25
N LYS A 124 -0.91 15.71 -6.59
CA LYS A 124 0.15 16.62 -6.13
C LYS A 124 0.08 16.92 -4.62
N SER A 125 -1.08 16.70 -3.99
CA SER A 125 -1.28 16.95 -2.55
C SER A 125 -1.05 15.73 -1.67
N THR A 126 -1.02 14.51 -2.23
CA THR A 126 -0.74 13.29 -1.49
C THR A 126 0.76 13.20 -1.21
N SER A 127 1.15 13.43 0.04
CA SER A 127 2.53 13.24 0.49
C SER A 127 2.63 11.93 1.27
N ILE A 128 3.50 11.02 0.82
CA ILE A 128 4.01 9.93 1.64
C ILE A 128 5.33 10.43 2.20
N THR A 129 5.35 10.75 3.49
CA THR A 129 6.55 11.27 4.15
C THR A 129 7.30 10.12 4.79
N ARG A 130 8.57 9.92 4.39
CA ARG A 130 9.52 9.13 5.21
C ARG A 130 9.99 10.02 6.34
N LEU A 131 9.67 9.65 7.56
CA LEU A 131 10.12 10.37 8.74
C LEU A 131 11.28 9.60 9.40
N PRO A 132 12.36 10.27 9.81
CA PRO A 132 13.38 9.65 10.65
C PRO A 132 12.77 9.36 12.03
N MET A 133 12.98 8.15 12.56
CA MET A 133 12.68 7.88 13.98
C MET A 133 13.68 8.62 14.87
N LYS A 134 13.19 9.24 15.95
CA LYS A 134 14.02 9.81 17.02
C LYS A 134 14.51 8.73 17.97
#